data_AF-A0A1E4GAL2-F1
#
_entry.id   AF-A0A1E4GAL2-F1
#
_cell.length_a   1.000
_cell.length_b   1.000
_cell.length_c   1.000
_cell.angle_alpha   90.00
_cell.angle_beta   90.00
_cell.angle_gamma   90.00
#
_symmetry.space_group_name_H-M   'P 1'
#
loop_
_entity.id
_entity.type
_entity.pdbx_description
1 polymer ?
#
loop_
_entity_poly.entity_id
_entity_poly.type
_entity_poly.pdbx_seq_one_letter_code
_entity_poly.pdbx_strand_id
1 'polypeptide(L)'
;MIQDIPYPAAAPDQSFRAPPALARTFALLKTAVLAAEIVVISFLLLARIDILTALAVHFGLGGMLLATILIVERLGYSAGTLQSYTLQMLVAGPMGSASALIGEQLASRAKAEELVQWYETIAPTPQSMVTLADRIIDDQLVRPHSKLPQNVNHLIAQGSMREKQALFASIVSEARVEGVGLIEKALRSRDQRVRVQAAAVSAFIRSKLRNTSGVAAGTMKRDADRLFVSNRDKPAN
;
A
#
# COMPACT_ATOMS: atom_id res chain seq x y z
N MET A 1 40.97 -5.85 21.35
CA MET A 1 40.15 -6.03 20.13
C MET A 1 38.72 -6.29 20.61
N ILE A 2 37.91 -5.24 20.67
CA ILE A 2 36.54 -5.29 21.23
C ILE A 2 35.61 -5.58 20.05
N GLN A 3 34.86 -6.68 20.11
CA GLN A 3 33.83 -6.99 19.11
C GLN A 3 32.66 -6.04 19.32
N ASP A 4 32.34 -5.23 18.30
CA ASP A 4 31.12 -4.43 18.26
C ASP A 4 29.91 -5.37 18.29
N ILE A 5 29.23 -5.40 19.44
CA ILE A 5 27.95 -6.07 19.57
C ILE A 5 26.94 -5.18 18.83
N PRO A 6 26.31 -5.64 17.73
CA PRO A 6 25.32 -4.85 17.03
C PRO A 6 24.18 -4.55 18.01
N TYR A 7 23.95 -3.26 18.25
CA TYR A 7 22.82 -2.80 19.05
C TYR A 7 21.54 -3.44 18.51
N PRO A 8 20.70 -4.06 19.37
CA PRO A 8 19.40 -4.54 18.92
C PRO A 8 18.66 -3.33 18.35
N ALA A 9 18.33 -3.39 17.05
CA ALA A 9 17.54 -2.36 16.40
C ALA A 9 16.31 -2.11 17.27
N ALA A 10 16.14 -0.87 17.74
CA ALA A 10 15.02 -0.50 18.58
C ALA A 10 13.74 -1.04 17.94
N ALA A 11 12.96 -1.80 18.71
CA ALA A 11 11.70 -2.35 18.23
C ALA A 11 10.92 -1.19 17.60
N PRO A 12 10.49 -1.30 16.34
CA PRO A 12 9.83 -0.20 15.65
C PRO A 12 8.68 0.26 16.54
N ASP A 13 8.71 1.53 16.93
CA ASP A 13 7.68 2.15 17.74
C ASP A 13 6.33 1.82 17.10
N GLN A 14 5.56 0.96 17.78
CA GLN A 14 4.23 0.54 17.34
C GLN A 14 3.20 1.63 17.65
N SER A 15 3.60 2.91 17.63
CA SER A 15 2.66 3.99 17.70
C SER A 15 1.62 3.79 16.60
N PHE A 16 0.37 3.64 17.03
CA PHE A 16 -0.75 3.34 16.16
C PHE A 16 -0.82 4.42 15.09
N ARG A 17 -0.52 4.03 13.84
CA ARG A 17 -0.58 4.91 12.69
C ARG A 17 -1.99 5.50 12.63
N ALA A 18 -2.09 6.83 12.60
CA ALA A 18 -3.37 7.52 12.51
C ALA A 18 -4.20 6.97 11.35
N PRO A 19 -5.52 6.76 11.53
CA PRO A 19 -6.38 6.35 10.44
C PRO A 19 -6.33 7.38 9.30
N PRO A 20 -6.53 6.97 8.03
CA PRO A 20 -6.37 7.85 6.87
C PRO A 20 -7.30 9.07 6.91
N ALA A 21 -8.49 8.93 7.52
CA ALA A 21 -9.40 10.04 7.76
C ALA A 21 -8.79 11.12 8.66
N LEU A 22 -8.13 10.70 9.75
CA LEU A 22 -7.49 11.61 10.70
C LEU A 22 -6.30 12.35 10.06
N ALA A 23 -5.50 11.63 9.27
CA ALA A 23 -4.42 12.24 8.49
C ALA A 23 -4.95 13.33 7.53
N ARG A 24 -6.08 13.06 6.85
CA ARG A 24 -6.74 14.05 5.99
C ARG A 24 -7.24 15.26 6.76
N THR A 25 -7.82 15.06 7.95
CA THR A 25 -8.26 16.17 8.80
C THR A 25 -7.08 17.02 9.26
N PHE A 26 -5.92 16.43 9.57
CA PHE A 26 -4.72 17.19 9.92
C PHE A 26 -4.21 18.00 8.74
N ALA A 27 -4.16 17.42 7.54
CA ALA A 27 -3.77 18.16 6.34
C ALA A 27 -4.69 19.38 6.10
N LEU A 28 -6.00 19.17 6.16
CA LEU A 28 -6.98 20.25 6.01
C LEU A 28 -6.83 21.33 7.09
N LEU A 29 -6.63 20.93 8.34
CA LEU A 29 -6.44 21.84 9.46
C LEU A 29 -5.18 22.71 9.27
N LYS A 30 -4.04 22.11 8.89
CA LYS A 30 -2.80 22.85 8.59
C LYS A 30 -3.02 23.86 7.47
N THR A 31 -3.65 23.44 6.37
CA THR A 31 -3.95 24.34 5.24
C THR A 31 -4.87 25.49 5.65
N ALA A 32 -5.90 25.21 6.46
CA ALA A 32 -6.81 26.24 6.98
C ALA A 32 -6.09 27.24 7.90
N VAL A 33 -5.19 26.77 8.77
CA VAL A 33 -4.38 27.64 9.64
C VAL A 33 -3.46 28.53 8.79
N LEU A 34 -2.74 27.99 7.81
CA LEU A 34 -1.91 28.81 6.91
C LEU A 34 -2.74 29.87 6.19
N ALA A 35 -3.92 29.50 5.66
CA ALA A 35 -4.80 30.45 5.00
C ALA A 35 -5.27 31.56 5.96
N ALA A 36 -5.60 31.21 7.20
CA ALA A 36 -5.96 32.19 8.23
C ALA A 36 -4.78 33.13 8.55
N GLU A 37 -3.55 32.64 8.69
CA GLU A 37 -2.38 33.48 8.90
C GLU A 37 -2.16 34.47 7.74
N ILE A 38 -2.29 34.01 6.49
CA ILE A 38 -2.17 34.88 5.29
C ILE A 38 -3.22 36.00 5.33
N VAL A 39 -4.46 35.68 5.71
CA VAL A 39 -5.51 36.69 5.87
C VAL A 39 -5.15 37.69 6.97
N VAL A 40 -4.70 37.22 8.14
CA VAL A 40 -4.28 38.10 9.25
C VAL A 40 -3.16 39.04 8.83
N ILE A 41 -2.14 38.54 8.14
CA ILE A 41 -1.02 39.35 7.64
C ILE A 41 -1.50 40.36 6.61
N SER A 42 -2.38 39.96 5.71
CA SER A 42 -2.96 40.88 4.72
C SER A 42 -3.71 42.03 5.40
N PHE A 43 -4.50 41.74 6.45
CA PHE A 43 -5.20 42.75 7.24
C PHE A 43 -4.23 43.67 7.99
N LEU A 44 -3.15 43.11 8.56
CA LEU A 44 -2.10 43.88 9.21
C LEU A 44 -1.40 44.83 8.24
N LEU A 45 -1.02 44.34 7.05
CA LEU A 45 -0.37 45.13 5.99
C LEU A 45 -1.27 46.25 5.45
N LEU A 46 -2.59 46.01 5.40
CA LEU A 46 -3.59 47.01 5.03
C LEU A 46 -3.98 47.94 6.19
N ALA A 47 -3.26 47.89 7.33
CA ALA A 47 -3.52 48.65 8.55
C ALA A 47 -4.97 48.53 9.06
N ARG A 48 -5.62 47.37 8.81
CA ARG A 48 -6.99 47.07 9.28
C ARG A 48 -7.02 46.54 10.71
N ILE A 49 -5.91 45.97 11.17
CA ILE A 49 -5.70 45.49 12.53
C ILE A 49 -4.33 45.95 13.01
N ASP A 50 -4.18 46.12 14.33
CA ASP A 50 -2.89 46.41 14.94
C ASP A 50 -2.04 45.14 15.14
N ILE A 51 -0.76 45.34 15.48
CA ILE A 51 0.21 44.26 15.67
C ILE A 51 -0.16 43.34 16.85
N LEU A 52 -0.76 43.87 17.92
CA LEU A 52 -1.12 43.10 19.10
C LEU A 52 -2.28 42.16 18.80
N THR A 53 -3.28 42.64 18.05
CA THR A 53 -4.39 41.84 17.54
C THR A 53 -3.88 40.72 16.63
N ALA A 54 -2.96 41.01 15.71
CA ALA A 54 -2.36 39.99 14.85
C ALA A 54 -1.60 38.92 15.66
N LEU A 55 -0.81 39.34 16.67
CA LEU A 55 -0.09 38.44 17.57
C LEU A 55 -1.06 37.56 18.39
N ALA A 56 -2.13 38.15 18.90
CA ALA A 56 -3.15 37.43 19.65
C ALA A 56 -3.83 36.34 18.81
N VAL A 57 -4.15 36.63 17.55
CA VAL A 57 -4.70 35.62 16.62
C VAL A 57 -3.67 34.52 16.32
N HIS A 58 -2.41 34.89 16.07
CA HIS A 58 -1.33 33.92 15.83
C HIS A 58 -1.17 32.93 17.00
N PHE A 59 -1.04 33.44 18.24
CA PHE A 59 -0.96 32.60 19.43
C PHE A 59 -2.26 31.84 19.71
N GLY A 60 -3.42 32.41 19.37
CA GLY A 60 -4.71 31.73 19.47
C GLY A 60 -4.80 30.51 18.55
N LEU A 61 -4.35 30.64 17.30
CA LEU A 61 -4.25 29.52 16.36
C LEU A 61 -3.26 28.45 16.84
N GLY A 62 -2.11 28.86 17.38
CA GLY A 62 -1.13 27.94 17.98
C GLY A 62 -1.70 27.19 19.20
N GLY A 63 -2.45 27.89 20.07
CA GLY A 63 -3.14 27.28 21.21
C GLY A 63 -4.21 26.28 20.79
N MET A 64 -4.99 26.59 19.75
CA MET A 64 -5.98 25.66 19.16
C MET A 64 -5.31 24.39 18.61
N LEU A 65 -4.17 24.53 17.91
CA LEU A 65 -3.41 23.39 17.42
C LEU A 65 -2.86 22.54 18.57
N LEU A 66 -2.31 23.16 19.61
CA LEU A 66 -1.81 22.46 20.80
C LEU A 66 -2.93 21.70 21.52
N ALA A 67 -4.10 22.31 21.69
CA ALA A 67 -5.26 21.63 22.26
C ALA A 67 -5.68 20.41 21.42
N THR A 68 -5.66 20.54 20.08
CA THR A 68 -5.96 19.44 19.15
C THR A 68 -4.95 18.29 19.31
N ILE A 69 -3.66 18.61 19.40
CA ILE A 69 -2.59 17.62 19.66
C ILE A 69 -2.89 16.85 20.95
N LEU A 70 -3.16 17.55 22.05
CA LEU A 70 -3.43 16.92 23.35
C LEU A 70 -4.66 16.01 23.32
N ILE A 71 -5.73 16.41 22.60
CA ILE A 71 -6.94 15.59 22.45
C ILE A 71 -6.61 14.31 21.65
N VAL A 72 -5.93 14.45 20.53
CA VAL A 72 -5.56 13.33 19.64
C VAL A 72 -4.64 12.34 20.37
N GLU A 73 -3.64 12.82 21.09
CA GLU A 73 -2.72 11.98 21.85
C GLU A 73 -3.42 11.27 23.01
N ARG A 74 -4.37 11.94 23.68
CA ARG A 74 -5.22 11.29 24.70
C ARG A 74 -6.08 10.16 24.13
N LEU A 75 -6.40 10.21 22.84
CA LEU A 75 -7.11 9.14 22.13
C LEU A 75 -6.17 8.02 21.64
N GLY A 76 -4.88 8.10 21.93
CA GLY A 76 -3.88 7.07 21.59
C GLY A 76 -3.34 7.16 20.17
N TYR A 77 -3.60 8.26 19.46
CA TYR A 77 -3.07 8.48 18.10
C TYR A 77 -1.82 9.38 18.14
N SER A 78 -0.84 9.06 17.29
CA SER A 78 0.36 9.90 17.15
C SER A 78 0.05 11.19 16.39
N ALA A 79 0.38 12.33 16.99
CA ALA A 79 0.19 13.67 16.43
C ALA A 79 1.51 14.32 15.95
N GLY A 80 2.59 13.54 15.76
CA GLY A 80 3.94 14.05 15.54
C GLY A 80 4.07 15.04 14.37
N THR A 81 3.36 14.83 13.26
CA THR A 81 3.39 15.77 12.11
C THR A 81 2.65 17.07 12.38
N LEU A 82 1.70 17.07 13.32
CA LEU A 82 0.99 18.28 13.76
C LEU A 82 1.82 19.04 14.80
N GLN A 83 2.57 18.34 15.66
CA GLN A 83 3.51 18.94 16.61
C GLN A 83 4.63 19.71 15.90
N SER A 84 5.30 19.08 14.93
CA SER A 84 6.38 19.73 14.17
C SER A 84 5.86 20.95 13.40
N TYR A 85 4.68 20.84 12.78
CA TYR A 85 4.00 21.96 12.13
C TYR A 85 3.72 23.10 13.11
N THR A 86 3.13 22.79 14.27
CA THR A 86 2.75 23.79 15.28
C THR A 86 3.98 24.53 15.81
N LEU A 87 5.09 23.81 16.03
CA LEU A 87 6.34 24.43 16.46
C LEU A 87 6.92 25.39 15.40
N GLN A 88 6.96 24.96 14.14
CA GLN A 88 7.45 25.81 13.05
C GLN A 88 6.58 27.04 12.85
N MET A 89 5.26 26.87 12.89
CA MET A 89 4.28 27.95 12.85
C MET A 89 4.50 28.95 13.99
N LEU A 90 4.60 28.49 15.25
CA LEU A 90 4.80 29.39 16.39
C LEU A 90 6.13 30.17 16.35
N VAL A 91 7.20 29.57 15.81
CA VAL A 91 8.53 30.18 15.78
C VAL A 91 8.69 31.16 14.61
N ALA A 92 8.20 30.80 13.42
CA ALA A 92 8.43 31.55 12.19
C ALA A 92 7.15 32.11 11.56
N GLY A 93 6.02 32.01 12.27
CA GLY A 93 4.69 32.45 11.84
C GLY A 93 4.27 31.81 10.51
N PRO A 94 3.77 32.61 9.55
CA PRO A 94 3.30 32.13 8.25
C PRO A 94 4.38 31.40 7.43
N MET A 95 5.65 31.84 7.56
CA MET A 95 6.77 31.24 6.83
C MET A 95 7.10 29.87 7.39
N GLY A 96 6.97 29.70 8.70
CA GLY A 96 7.05 28.40 9.36
C GLY A 96 5.96 27.45 8.87
N SER A 97 4.70 27.90 8.89
CA SER A 97 3.56 27.16 8.36
C SER A 97 3.74 26.72 6.90
N ALA A 98 4.18 27.64 6.03
CA ALA A 98 4.41 27.36 4.62
C ALA A 98 5.56 26.37 4.38
N SER A 99 6.69 26.57 5.05
CA SER A 99 7.85 25.68 4.93
C SER A 99 7.56 24.26 5.45
N ALA A 100 6.79 24.15 6.54
CA ALA A 100 6.31 22.87 7.06
C ALA A 100 5.51 22.07 6.01
N LEU A 101 4.56 22.73 5.35
CA LEU A 101 3.71 22.12 4.33
C LEU A 101 4.49 21.73 3.07
N ILE A 102 5.41 22.59 2.62
CA ILE A 102 6.29 22.28 1.48
C ILE A 102 7.19 21.09 1.83
N GLY A 103 7.78 21.08 3.02
CA GLY A 103 8.63 19.99 3.49
C GLY A 103 7.88 18.66 3.58
N GLU A 104 6.64 18.66 4.08
CA GLU A 104 5.78 17.48 4.12
C GLU A 104 5.44 16.97 2.71
N GLN A 105 5.13 17.89 1.77
CA GLN A 105 4.85 17.53 0.38
C GLN A 105 6.09 16.96 -0.32
N LEU A 106 7.28 17.54 -0.12
CA LEU A 106 8.53 17.02 -0.68
C LEU A 106 8.91 15.66 -0.09
N ALA A 107 8.81 15.50 1.24
CA ALA A 107 9.07 14.23 1.91
C ALA A 107 8.09 13.13 1.46
N SER A 108 6.83 13.48 1.18
CA SER A 108 5.85 12.52 0.67
C SER A 108 6.21 12.01 -0.74
N ARG A 109 6.76 12.88 -1.60
CA ARG A 109 7.24 12.52 -2.94
C ARG A 109 8.48 11.63 -2.86
N ALA A 110 9.47 12.02 -2.06
CA ALA A 110 10.68 11.24 -1.88
C ALA A 110 10.37 9.82 -1.36
N LYS A 111 9.46 9.69 -0.39
CA LYS A 111 9.01 8.37 0.11
C LYS A 111 8.26 7.56 -0.95
N ALA A 112 7.48 8.22 -1.81
CA ALA A 112 6.80 7.54 -2.91
C ALA A 112 7.82 7.02 -3.94
N GLU A 113 8.83 7.82 -4.27
CA GLU A 113 9.93 7.43 -5.16
C GLU A 113 10.76 6.28 -4.56
N GLU A 114 11.10 6.36 -3.27
CA GLU A 114 11.81 5.28 -2.55
C GLU A 114 10.98 3.98 -2.55
N LEU A 115 9.66 4.07 -2.34
CA LEU A 115 8.76 2.92 -2.43
C LEU A 115 8.70 2.33 -3.84
N VAL A 116 8.68 3.17 -4.87
CA VAL A 116 8.74 2.73 -6.28
C VAL A 116 10.07 2.03 -6.54
N GLN A 117 11.18 2.63 -6.14
CA GLN A 117 12.51 2.05 -6.33
C GLN A 117 12.68 0.72 -5.56
N TRP A 118 12.19 0.66 -4.33
CA TRP A 118 12.14 -0.58 -3.56
C TRP A 118 11.28 -1.63 -4.26
N TYR A 119 10.11 -1.24 -4.77
CA TYR A 119 9.21 -2.13 -5.51
C TYR A 119 9.87 -2.65 -6.79
N GLU A 120 10.51 -1.80 -7.57
CA GLU A 120 11.28 -2.19 -8.76
C GLU A 120 12.46 -3.09 -8.43
N THR A 121 13.05 -2.94 -7.23
CA THR A 121 14.12 -3.84 -6.78
C THR A 121 13.59 -5.24 -6.46
N ILE A 122 12.42 -5.37 -5.81
CA ILE A 122 11.85 -6.68 -5.45
C ILE A 122 11.05 -7.33 -6.58
N ALA A 123 10.50 -6.53 -7.48
CA ALA A 123 9.73 -6.95 -8.64
C ALA A 123 10.23 -6.14 -9.85
N PRO A 124 11.42 -6.47 -10.38
CA PRO A 124 11.92 -5.82 -11.58
C PRO A 124 10.84 -5.87 -12.64
N THR A 125 10.46 -4.71 -13.18
CA THR A 125 9.60 -4.66 -14.37
C THR A 125 10.22 -5.59 -15.39
N PRO A 126 9.47 -6.59 -15.90
CA PRO A 126 10.02 -7.51 -16.86
C PRO A 126 10.44 -6.67 -18.07
N GLN A 127 11.75 -6.46 -18.20
CA GLN A 127 12.36 -6.31 -19.51
C GLN A 127 11.80 -7.46 -20.35
N SER A 128 11.66 -7.28 -21.66
CA SER A 128 11.12 -8.27 -22.60
C SER A 128 11.90 -9.60 -22.68
N MET A 129 12.57 -10.01 -21.60
CA MET A 129 12.86 -11.39 -21.27
C MET A 129 11.54 -12.15 -21.12
N VAL A 130 11.25 -12.93 -22.16
CA VAL A 130 10.70 -14.30 -22.10
C VAL A 130 10.25 -14.61 -20.69
N THR A 131 8.95 -14.40 -20.45
CA THR A 131 8.39 -14.46 -19.12
C THR A 131 8.82 -15.77 -18.46
N LEU A 132 8.95 -15.81 -17.13
CA LEU A 132 9.15 -17.09 -16.45
C LEU A 132 8.04 -18.09 -16.84
N ALA A 133 6.86 -17.58 -17.21
CA ALA A 133 5.80 -18.33 -17.85
C ALA A 133 6.18 -18.86 -19.25
N ASP A 134 6.75 -18.05 -20.15
CA ASP A 134 7.31 -18.52 -21.44
C ASP A 134 8.44 -19.52 -21.25
N ARG A 135 9.34 -19.36 -20.26
CA ARG A 135 10.39 -20.36 -19.97
C ARG A 135 9.87 -21.67 -19.34
N ILE A 136 8.71 -21.61 -18.67
CA ILE A 136 7.98 -22.79 -18.17
C ILE A 136 7.20 -23.45 -19.31
N ILE A 137 6.66 -22.66 -20.25
CA ILE A 137 6.02 -23.14 -21.48
C ILE A 137 7.06 -23.77 -22.43
N ASP A 138 8.26 -23.21 -22.50
CA ASP A 138 9.39 -23.68 -23.32
C ASP A 138 10.20 -24.81 -22.66
N ASP A 139 9.73 -25.39 -21.54
CA ASP A 139 10.29 -26.58 -20.88
C ASP A 139 11.78 -26.47 -20.47
N GLN A 140 12.33 -25.24 -20.38
CA GLN A 140 13.77 -25.02 -20.25
C GLN A 140 14.32 -24.96 -18.82
N LEU A 141 13.47 -24.86 -17.78
CA LEU A 141 13.98 -24.69 -16.39
C LEU A 141 13.71 -25.85 -15.44
N VAL A 142 12.75 -26.74 -15.70
CA VAL A 142 12.54 -27.93 -14.87
C VAL A 142 11.94 -29.02 -15.73
N ARG A 143 12.77 -29.99 -16.16
CA ARG A 143 12.24 -31.27 -16.65
C ARG A 143 11.35 -31.85 -15.54
N PRO A 144 10.04 -32.06 -15.76
CA PRO A 144 9.19 -32.75 -14.82
C PRO A 144 9.49 -34.26 -14.91
N HIS A 145 10.66 -34.66 -14.43
CA HIS A 145 11.08 -36.06 -14.36
C HIS A 145 11.32 -36.56 -12.93
N SER A 146 11.12 -35.72 -11.92
CA SER A 146 10.91 -36.21 -10.56
C SER A 146 9.42 -36.34 -10.31
N LYS A 147 8.95 -37.59 -10.21
CA LYS A 147 7.69 -37.90 -9.52
C LYS A 147 7.63 -37.06 -8.25
N LEU A 148 6.57 -36.28 -8.09
CA LEU A 148 6.28 -35.59 -6.83
C LEU A 148 6.49 -36.59 -5.68
N PRO A 149 7.36 -36.29 -4.69
CA PRO A 149 7.51 -37.16 -3.52
C PRO A 149 6.12 -37.41 -2.94
N GLN A 150 5.80 -38.67 -2.63
CA GLN A 150 4.46 -39.14 -2.27
C GLN A 150 3.83 -38.46 -1.04
N ASN A 151 4.50 -37.48 -0.41
CA ASN A 151 4.01 -36.82 0.78
C ASN A 151 4.20 -35.30 0.75
N VAL A 152 3.31 -34.61 0.03
CA VAL A 152 3.30 -33.14 -0.11
C VAL A 152 3.19 -32.41 1.24
N ASN A 153 2.52 -33.03 2.22
CA ASN A 153 2.40 -32.51 3.58
C ASN A 153 3.76 -32.43 4.30
N HIS A 154 4.65 -33.39 4.04
CA HIS A 154 5.99 -33.41 4.60
C HIS A 154 6.86 -32.30 4.01
N LEU A 155 6.74 -32.03 2.71
CA LEU A 155 7.47 -30.97 2.00
C LEU A 155 7.15 -29.57 2.54
N ILE A 156 5.88 -29.28 2.84
CA ILE A 156 5.50 -27.97 3.40
C ILE A 156 6.09 -27.78 4.82
N ALA A 157 6.10 -28.85 5.62
CA ALA A 157 6.57 -28.80 7.00
C ALA A 157 8.11 -28.78 7.10
N GLN A 158 8.78 -29.69 6.41
CA GLN A 158 10.21 -29.98 6.60
C GLN A 158 11.07 -29.79 5.34
N GLY A 159 10.45 -29.55 4.17
CA GLY A 159 11.18 -29.32 2.93
C GLY A 159 12.03 -28.05 2.98
N SER A 160 13.08 -28.03 2.17
CA SER A 160 13.87 -26.84 1.90
C SER A 160 13.04 -25.75 1.21
N MET A 161 13.48 -24.50 1.29
CA MET A 161 12.78 -23.38 0.67
C MET A 161 12.65 -23.55 -0.86
N ARG A 162 13.67 -24.14 -1.49
CA ARG A 162 13.68 -24.43 -2.93
C ARG A 162 12.60 -25.45 -3.30
N GLU A 163 12.40 -26.47 -2.47
CA GLU A 163 11.35 -27.47 -2.67
C GLU A 163 9.95 -26.89 -2.45
N LYS A 164 9.77 -26.01 -1.45
CA LYS A 164 8.49 -25.30 -1.23
C LYS A 164 8.16 -24.39 -2.41
N GLN A 165 9.14 -23.67 -2.95
CA GLN A 165 8.96 -22.84 -4.15
C GLN A 165 8.59 -23.67 -5.38
N ALA A 166 9.25 -24.81 -5.60
CA ALA A 166 8.92 -25.72 -6.68
C ALA A 166 7.48 -26.28 -6.56
N LEU A 167 7.06 -26.59 -5.33
CA LEU A 167 5.69 -27.03 -5.05
C LEU A 167 4.66 -25.93 -5.35
N PHE A 168 4.91 -24.69 -4.93
CA PHE A 168 3.99 -23.58 -5.23
C PHE A 168 3.94 -23.29 -6.74
N ALA A 169 5.07 -23.41 -7.44
CA ALA A 169 5.12 -23.27 -8.90
C ALA A 169 4.30 -24.36 -9.61
N SER A 170 4.35 -25.62 -9.16
CA SER A 170 3.56 -26.70 -9.75
C SER A 170 2.05 -26.56 -9.47
N ILE A 171 1.67 -26.05 -8.30
CA ILE A 171 0.26 -25.73 -8.00
C ILE A 171 -0.26 -24.63 -8.92
N VAL A 172 0.56 -23.61 -9.20
CA VAL A 172 0.20 -22.50 -10.09
C VAL A 172 0.07 -22.97 -11.55
N SER A 173 0.96 -23.86 -12.02
CA SER A 173 0.94 -24.34 -13.40
C SER A 173 -0.23 -25.28 -13.67
N GLU A 174 -0.51 -26.21 -12.76
CA GLU A 174 -1.57 -27.22 -12.98
C GLU A 174 -2.96 -26.74 -12.57
N ALA A 175 -3.07 -25.63 -11.81
CA ALA A 175 -4.33 -25.04 -11.33
C ALA A 175 -5.34 -26.07 -10.78
N ARG A 176 -4.87 -27.18 -10.22
CA ARG A 176 -5.72 -28.26 -9.72
C ARG A 176 -6.47 -27.78 -8.48
N VAL A 177 -7.75 -28.13 -8.42
CA VAL A 177 -8.63 -27.88 -7.26
C VAL A 177 -8.04 -28.47 -5.97
N GLU A 178 -7.30 -29.57 -6.08
CA GLU A 178 -6.59 -30.23 -4.97
C GLU A 178 -5.50 -29.34 -4.32
N GLY A 179 -4.97 -28.35 -5.04
CA GLY A 179 -3.95 -27.43 -4.53
C GLY A 179 -4.49 -26.40 -3.52
N VAL A 180 -5.81 -26.17 -3.48
CA VAL A 180 -6.43 -25.16 -2.61
C VAL A 180 -6.25 -25.55 -1.13
N GLY A 181 -6.42 -26.82 -0.78
CA GLY A 181 -6.23 -27.30 0.59
C GLY A 181 -4.78 -27.17 1.07
N LEU A 182 -3.82 -27.31 0.16
CA LEU A 182 -2.39 -27.12 0.46
C LEU A 182 -2.03 -25.66 0.68
N ILE A 183 -2.62 -24.75 -0.11
CA ILE A 183 -2.46 -23.29 0.08
C ILE A 183 -3.05 -22.88 1.44
N GLU A 184 -4.23 -23.38 1.80
CA GLU A 184 -4.82 -23.08 3.10
C GLU A 184 -3.94 -23.55 4.26
N LYS A 185 -3.37 -24.75 4.15
CA LYS A 185 -2.42 -25.26 5.14
C LYS A 185 -1.13 -24.41 5.20
N ALA A 186 -0.62 -23.97 4.06
CA ALA A 186 0.57 -23.12 3.98
C ALA A 186 0.32 -21.70 4.53
N LEU A 187 -0.88 -21.16 4.38
CA LEU A 187 -1.30 -19.89 5.01
C LEU A 187 -1.30 -19.97 6.54
N ARG A 188 -1.42 -21.18 7.11
CA ARG A 188 -1.33 -21.43 8.55
C ARG A 188 0.08 -21.85 9.00
N SER A 189 1.08 -21.82 8.12
CA SER A 189 2.46 -22.15 8.46
C SER A 189 3.01 -21.20 9.53
N ARG A 190 3.82 -21.72 10.45
CA ARG A 190 4.57 -20.91 11.43
C ARG A 190 5.64 -20.04 10.76
N ASP A 191 6.07 -20.41 9.55
CA ASP A 191 7.06 -19.66 8.78
C ASP A 191 6.40 -18.50 8.01
N GLN A 192 6.82 -17.27 8.32
CA GLN A 192 6.31 -16.04 7.69
C GLN A 192 6.54 -16.02 6.18
N ARG A 193 7.65 -16.58 5.68
CA ARG A 193 7.96 -16.57 4.24
C ARG A 193 7.00 -17.46 3.47
N VAL A 194 6.68 -18.62 4.02
CA VAL A 194 5.71 -19.57 3.45
C VAL A 194 4.31 -18.96 3.38
N ARG A 195 3.91 -18.20 4.42
CA ARG A 195 2.62 -17.48 4.44
C ARG A 195 2.51 -16.44 3.33
N VAL A 196 3.55 -15.64 3.12
CA VAL A 196 3.56 -14.61 2.06
C VAL A 196 3.47 -15.25 0.68
N GLN A 197 4.22 -16.33 0.44
CA GLN A 197 4.17 -17.06 -0.82
C GLN A 197 2.80 -17.69 -1.07
N ALA A 198 2.20 -18.33 -0.06
CA ALA A 198 0.87 -18.91 -0.16
C ALA A 198 -0.21 -17.84 -0.43
N ALA A 199 -0.10 -16.66 0.19
CA ALA A 199 -1.02 -15.55 -0.05
C ALA A 199 -0.90 -15.02 -1.49
N ALA A 200 0.33 -14.88 -2.02
CA ALA A 200 0.56 -14.45 -3.40
C ALA A 200 -0.04 -15.46 -4.41
N VAL A 201 0.18 -16.76 -4.20
CA VAL A 201 -0.40 -17.83 -5.03
C VAL A 201 -1.93 -17.82 -4.94
N SER A 202 -2.50 -17.65 -3.74
CA SER A 202 -3.95 -17.56 -3.56
C SER A 202 -4.56 -16.37 -4.31
N ALA A 203 -3.94 -15.20 -4.23
CA ALA A 203 -4.37 -14.00 -4.95
C ALA A 203 -4.31 -14.19 -6.48
N PHE A 204 -3.25 -14.85 -6.98
CA PHE A 204 -3.10 -15.19 -8.39
C PHE A 204 -4.19 -16.16 -8.88
N ILE A 205 -4.47 -17.24 -8.14
CA ILE A 205 -5.53 -18.20 -8.52
C ILE A 205 -6.89 -17.50 -8.52
N ARG A 206 -7.16 -16.64 -7.53
CA ARG A 206 -8.42 -15.87 -7.44
C ARG A 206 -8.59 -14.91 -8.61
N SER A 207 -7.53 -14.23 -9.04
CA SER A 207 -7.58 -13.33 -10.20
C SER A 207 -7.79 -14.10 -11.50
N LYS A 208 -7.13 -15.26 -11.67
CA LYS A 208 -7.30 -16.14 -12.83
C LYS A 208 -8.75 -16.64 -12.94
N LEU A 209 -9.33 -17.16 -11.85
CA LEU A 209 -10.72 -17.61 -11.82
C LEU A 209 -11.72 -16.49 -12.13
N ARG A 210 -11.49 -15.29 -11.60
CA ARG A 210 -12.32 -14.10 -11.89
C ARG A 210 -12.26 -13.73 -13.37
N ASN A 211 -11.07 -13.78 -13.97
CA ASN A 211 -10.89 -13.47 -15.38
C ASN A 211 -11.53 -14.54 -16.29
N THR A 212 -11.42 -15.83 -15.97
CA THR A 212 -12.08 -16.90 -16.73
C THR A 212 -13.61 -16.79 -16.64
N SER A 213 -14.15 -16.47 -15.46
CA SER A 213 -15.60 -16.27 -15.26
C SER A 213 -16.12 -15.02 -15.98
N GLY A 214 -15.34 -13.93 -15.99
CA GLY A 214 -15.68 -12.69 -16.70
C GLY A 214 -15.64 -12.84 -18.22
N VAL A 215 -14.72 -13.64 -18.75
CA VAL A 215 -14.67 -13.98 -20.18
C VAL A 215 -15.89 -14.79 -20.57
N ALA A 216 -16.24 -15.85 -19.83
CA ALA A 216 -17.42 -16.68 -20.12
C ALA A 216 -18.75 -15.88 -20.08
N ALA A 217 -18.90 -14.98 -19.12
CA ALA A 217 -20.08 -14.09 -19.05
C ALA A 217 -20.12 -13.08 -20.20
N GLY A 218 -18.95 -12.61 -20.66
CA GLY A 218 -18.83 -11.70 -21.81
C GLY A 218 -19.13 -12.35 -23.16
N THR A 219 -18.82 -13.64 -23.33
CA THR A 219 -19.16 -14.40 -24.55
C THR A 219 -20.66 -14.70 -24.62
N MET A 220 -21.27 -15.13 -23.50
CA MET A 220 -22.72 -15.38 -23.44
C MET A 220 -23.56 -14.14 -23.75
N LYS A 221 -23.12 -12.94 -23.29
CA LYS A 221 -23.82 -11.69 -23.60
C LYS A 221 -23.73 -11.34 -25.09
N ARG A 222 -22.57 -11.54 -25.72
CA ARG A 222 -22.39 -11.27 -27.16
C ARG A 222 -23.19 -12.23 -28.05
N ASP A 223 -23.31 -13.49 -27.65
CA ASP A 223 -24.10 -14.47 -28.40
C ASP A 223 -25.60 -14.23 -28.21
N ALA A 224 -26.05 -13.82 -27.02
CA ALA A 224 -27.43 -13.38 -26.80
C ALA A 224 -27.78 -12.15 -27.65
N ASP A 225 -26.91 -11.13 -27.69
CA ASP A 225 -27.13 -9.93 -28.50
C ASP A 225 -27.15 -10.25 -30.01
N ARG A 226 -26.34 -11.21 -30.48
CA ARG A 226 -26.37 -11.69 -31.88
C ARG A 226 -27.67 -12.43 -32.23
N LEU A 227 -28.22 -13.23 -31.31
CA LEU A 227 -29.48 -13.93 -31.53
C LEU A 227 -30.69 -12.97 -31.56
N PHE A 228 -30.66 -11.88 -30.80
CA PHE A 228 -31.70 -10.85 -30.86
C PHE A 228 -31.67 -10.01 -32.14
N VAL A 229 -30.49 -9.76 -32.73
CA VAL A 229 -30.39 -9.02 -34.00
C VAL A 229 -30.86 -9.87 -35.19
N SER A 230 -30.57 -11.18 -35.20
CA SER A 230 -30.95 -12.08 -36.30
C SER A 230 -32.47 -12.29 -36.48
N ASN A 231 -33.27 -12.03 -35.43
CA ASN A 231 -34.72 -12.26 -35.48
C ASN A 231 -35.55 -11.02 -35.89
N ARG A 232 -34.90 -9.88 -36.16
CA ARG A 232 -35.59 -8.63 -36.55
C ARG A 232 -35.82 -8.51 -38.06
N ASP A 233 -35.14 -9.31 -38.86
CA ASP A 233 -35.12 -9.19 -40.32
C ASP A 233 -35.91 -10.30 -41.05
N LYS A 234 -36.78 -11.04 -40.36
CA LYS A 234 -37.69 -11.97 -41.04
C LYS A 234 -38.94 -11.21 -41.53
N PRO A 235 -39.12 -11.02 -42.85
CA PRO A 235 -40.37 -10.47 -43.37
C PRO A 235 -41.51 -11.45 -43.09
N ALA A 236 -42.63 -10.93 -42.61
CA ALA A 236 -43.87 -11.67 -42.46
C ALA A 236 -44.42 -11.98 -43.86
N ASN A 237 -44.49 -13.26 -44.20
CA ASN A 237 -45.31 -13.77 -45.30
C ASN A 237 -46.73 -14.00 -44.83
#